data_AF-A0A2R7QKL4-F1
#
_entry.id   AF-A0A2R7QKL4-F1
#
_cell.length_a   1.000
_cell.length_b   1.000
_cell.length_c   1.000
_cell.angle_alpha   90.00
_cell.angle_beta   90.00
_cell.angle_gamma   90.00
#
_symmetry.space_group_name_H-M   'P 1'
#
loop_
_entity.id
_entity.type
_entity.pdbx_description
1 polymer ?
#
loop_
_entity_poly.entity_id
_entity_poly.type
_entity_poly.pdbx_seq_one_letter_code
_entity_poly.pdbx_strand_id
1 'polypeptide(L)'
;GYLTSRLDQQAAPVAVAPPAATPAQPVAAPADAPAAADASAPTTPAAPAASKPATAAAAPGILGDVADPDPATLARYQKELAATLARQPGVLSAFWLTRQTLAVNRSDEIDAIWPLVCTEVKRYPALRTVRIQLNPRLGVDEPVRWRQCATL
;
A
#
# COMPACT_ATOMS: atom_id res chain seq x y z
N GLY A 1 -52.36 16.80 -10.36
CA GLY A 1 -51.05 16.98 -11.00
C GLY A 1 -50.46 18.30 -10.55
N TYR A 2 -49.15 18.35 -10.30
CA TYR A 2 -48.40 19.55 -9.89
C TYR A 2 -46.92 19.44 -10.35
N LEU A 3 -46.68 19.14 -11.62
CA LEU A 3 -45.33 18.82 -12.15
C LEU A 3 -44.90 19.65 -13.38
N THR A 4 -45.70 20.63 -13.81
CA THR A 4 -45.57 21.26 -15.15
C THR A 4 -45.38 22.79 -15.12
N SER A 5 -44.77 23.35 -14.07
CA SER A 5 -44.56 24.82 -13.96
C SER A 5 -43.20 25.25 -13.40
N ARG A 6 -42.18 24.37 -13.41
CA ARG A 6 -40.81 24.74 -13.00
C ARG A 6 -39.68 24.33 -13.95
N LEU A 7 -39.99 23.73 -15.11
CA LEU A 7 -38.96 23.43 -16.13
C LEU A 7 -38.74 24.58 -17.13
N ASP A 8 -39.56 25.64 -17.09
CA ASP A 8 -39.64 26.66 -18.15
C ASP A 8 -39.11 28.05 -17.75
N GLN A 9 -38.11 28.14 -16.85
CA GLN A 9 -37.69 29.47 -16.34
C GLN A 9 -36.20 29.65 -16.02
N GLN A 10 -35.28 28.96 -16.70
CA GLN A 10 -33.89 29.43 -16.73
C GLN A 10 -33.10 28.97 -17.97
N ALA A 11 -33.38 29.64 -19.10
CA ALA A 11 -32.52 29.67 -20.26
C ALA A 11 -31.89 31.07 -20.41
N ALA A 12 -30.57 31.17 -20.21
CA ALA A 12 -29.78 32.32 -20.61
C ALA A 12 -28.34 31.84 -20.89
N PRO A 13 -27.85 31.87 -22.15
CA PRO A 13 -26.51 31.39 -22.47
C PRO A 13 -25.45 32.41 -22.05
N VAL A 14 -24.47 31.96 -21.25
CA VAL A 14 -23.28 32.76 -20.94
C VAL A 14 -22.30 32.65 -22.09
N ALA A 15 -22.02 33.75 -22.79
CA ALA A 15 -21.08 33.77 -23.90
C ALA A 15 -19.64 33.62 -23.40
N VAL A 16 -18.93 32.59 -23.87
CA VAL A 16 -17.49 32.39 -23.62
C VAL A 16 -16.70 32.89 -24.83
N ALA A 17 -15.80 33.85 -24.61
CA ALA A 17 -14.94 34.40 -25.65
C ALA A 17 -13.74 33.47 -25.97
N PRO A 18 -13.27 33.41 -27.23
CA PRO A 18 -12.08 32.64 -27.59
C PRO A 18 -10.78 33.37 -27.21
N PRO A 19 -9.72 32.66 -26.76
CA PRO A 19 -8.39 33.25 -26.62
C PRO A 19 -7.74 33.46 -28.00
N ALA A 20 -7.13 34.63 -28.19
CA ALA A 20 -6.48 35.02 -29.44
C ALA A 20 -5.12 34.31 -29.64
N ALA A 21 -4.76 34.05 -30.90
CA ALA A 21 -3.49 33.43 -31.29
C ALA A 21 -2.32 34.44 -31.27
N THR A 22 -1.14 33.98 -30.87
CA THR A 22 0.10 34.78 -30.82
C THR A 22 0.98 34.49 -32.05
N PRO A 23 1.46 35.49 -32.80
CA PRO A 23 2.45 35.28 -33.87
C PRO A 23 3.87 35.08 -33.31
N ALA A 24 4.70 34.35 -34.07
CA ALA A 24 6.09 34.05 -33.70
C ALA A 24 7.07 35.21 -33.96
N GLN A 25 8.22 35.19 -33.28
CA GLN A 25 9.39 36.04 -33.58
C GLN A 25 10.63 35.18 -33.92
N PRO A 26 11.61 35.71 -34.71
CA PRO A 26 12.63 34.88 -35.37
C PRO A 26 13.93 34.67 -34.59
N VAL A 27 14.75 33.75 -35.12
CA VAL A 27 16.06 33.29 -34.64
C VAL A 27 17.16 34.37 -34.66
N ALA A 28 18.07 34.30 -33.68
CA ALA A 28 19.45 34.76 -33.81
C ALA A 28 20.43 33.85 -33.03
N ALA A 29 21.53 33.47 -33.66
CA ALA A 29 22.71 32.76 -33.14
C ALA A 29 23.86 32.91 -34.16
N PRO A 30 25.12 32.53 -33.88
CA PRO A 30 25.76 32.14 -32.61
C PRO A 30 26.79 33.25 -32.22
N ALA A 31 27.99 33.10 -31.64
CA ALA A 31 28.79 32.03 -30.99
C ALA A 31 29.88 32.71 -30.12
N ASP A 32 30.37 32.04 -29.07
CA ASP A 32 31.81 31.99 -28.71
C ASP A 32 32.10 30.74 -27.84
N ALA A 33 33.37 30.39 -27.62
CA ALA A 33 33.83 29.13 -27.04
C ALA A 33 34.84 29.36 -25.87
N PRO A 34 35.75 28.42 -25.53
CA PRO A 34 35.48 27.39 -24.51
C PRO A 34 36.40 27.48 -23.26
N ALA A 35 36.39 26.40 -22.45
CA ALA A 35 37.09 26.16 -21.17
C ALA A 35 36.34 26.65 -19.90
N ALA A 36 36.46 25.99 -18.74
CA ALA A 36 37.42 24.97 -18.33
C ALA A 36 36.77 23.70 -17.73
N ALA A 37 37.59 22.68 -17.51
CA ALA A 37 37.20 21.38 -16.95
C ALA A 37 36.95 21.43 -15.43
N ASP A 38 36.15 20.49 -14.93
CA ASP A 38 36.41 19.85 -13.63
C ASP A 38 36.08 18.34 -13.71
N ALA A 39 36.54 17.56 -12.74
CA ALA A 39 36.95 16.17 -12.94
C ALA A 39 35.83 15.13 -12.79
N SER A 40 35.88 14.10 -13.63
CA SER A 40 35.16 12.84 -13.42
C SER A 40 35.74 12.10 -12.21
N ALA A 41 35.02 12.12 -11.08
CA ALA A 41 35.27 11.22 -9.95
C ALA A 41 34.28 10.04 -9.99
N PRO A 42 34.73 8.78 -10.22
CA PRO A 42 33.85 7.63 -10.11
C PRO A 42 33.55 7.34 -8.63
N THR A 43 32.34 7.69 -8.17
CA THR A 43 31.86 7.28 -6.86
C THR A 43 31.47 5.80 -6.88
N THR A 44 32.38 4.96 -6.40
CA THR A 44 32.17 3.52 -6.20
C THR A 44 30.85 3.25 -5.47
N PRO A 45 29.95 2.40 -6.01
CA PRO A 45 28.77 1.97 -5.27
C PRO A 45 29.20 1.24 -4.00
N ALA A 46 28.88 1.82 -2.85
CA ALA A 46 29.10 1.17 -1.57
C ALA A 46 28.23 -0.09 -1.50
N ALA A 47 28.85 -1.26 -1.42
CA ALA A 47 28.14 -2.53 -1.27
C ALA A 47 27.24 -2.47 -0.02
N PRO A 48 25.97 -2.90 -0.09
CA PRO A 48 25.10 -2.92 1.07
C PRO A 48 25.70 -3.88 2.11
N ALA A 49 26.06 -3.34 3.27
CA ALA A 49 26.60 -4.12 4.37
C ALA A 49 25.60 -5.21 4.76
N ALA A 50 26.03 -6.47 4.71
CA ALA A 50 25.22 -7.60 5.12
C ALA A 50 24.91 -7.50 6.62
N SER A 51 23.72 -7.00 6.95
CA SER A 51 23.19 -6.99 8.31
C SER A 51 23.11 -8.42 8.82
N LYS A 52 23.98 -8.77 9.76
CA LYS A 52 23.95 -10.07 10.45
C LYS A 52 22.56 -10.31 11.05
N PRO A 53 22.05 -11.55 11.07
CA PRO A 53 20.82 -11.85 11.80
C PRO A 53 21.04 -11.54 13.28
N ALA A 54 20.34 -10.53 13.79
CA ALA A 54 20.25 -10.33 15.23
C ALA A 54 19.49 -11.54 15.81
N THR A 55 20.07 -12.15 16.84
CA THR A 55 19.60 -13.33 17.57
C THR A 55 18.07 -13.43 17.65
N ALA A 56 17.54 -14.59 17.26
CA ALA A 56 16.17 -14.95 17.55
C ALA A 56 15.96 -15.03 19.07
N ALA A 57 15.51 -13.93 19.67
CA ALA A 57 14.96 -13.94 21.01
C ALA A 57 13.66 -14.77 20.97
N ALA A 58 13.66 -15.90 21.66
CA ALA A 58 12.48 -16.77 21.75
C ALA A 58 11.27 -15.96 22.26
N ALA A 59 10.11 -16.20 21.66
CA ALA A 59 8.92 -15.40 21.91
C ALA A 59 8.50 -15.45 23.39
N PRO A 60 8.16 -14.30 24.02
CA PRO A 60 7.40 -14.33 25.26
C PRO A 60 6.03 -14.96 24.95
N GLY A 61 5.69 -16.03 25.68
CA GLY A 61 4.36 -16.64 25.62
C GLY A 61 3.31 -15.64 26.08
N ILE A 62 2.68 -14.98 25.11
CA ILE A 62 1.70 -13.91 25.30
C ILE A 62 0.32 -14.44 25.69
N LEU A 63 0.25 -15.02 26.89
CA LEU A 63 -0.98 -15.32 27.62
C LEU A 63 -1.04 -14.48 28.89
N GLY A 64 -1.66 -13.31 28.75
CA GLY A 64 -1.95 -12.30 29.77
C GLY A 64 -2.61 -11.13 29.07
N ASP A 65 -3.30 -10.24 29.80
CA ASP A 65 -3.87 -9.03 29.21
C ASP A 65 -2.74 -8.14 28.66
N VAL A 66 -2.58 -8.20 27.33
CA VAL A 66 -1.44 -7.58 26.64
C VAL A 66 -1.69 -6.09 26.52
N ALA A 67 -1.03 -5.31 27.38
CA ALA A 67 -0.81 -3.90 27.15
C ALA A 67 -0.24 -3.69 25.73
N ASP A 68 -0.79 -2.73 24.99
CA ASP A 68 -0.41 -2.51 23.59
C ASP A 68 1.11 -2.31 23.48
N PRO A 69 1.82 -3.09 22.64
CA PRO A 69 3.27 -2.99 22.55
C PRO A 69 3.68 -1.62 22.00
N ASP A 70 4.90 -1.20 22.34
CA ASP A 70 5.45 0.04 21.80
C ASP A 70 5.40 0.06 20.24
N PRO A 71 5.32 1.24 19.61
CA PRO A 71 5.09 1.33 18.17
C PRO A 71 6.20 0.72 17.31
N ALA A 72 7.43 0.56 17.83
CA ALA A 72 8.52 -0.10 17.11
C ALA A 72 8.38 -1.63 17.17
N THR A 73 8.01 -2.17 18.34
CA THR A 73 7.66 -3.58 18.52
C THR A 73 6.43 -3.96 17.68
N LEU A 74 5.39 -3.12 17.64
CA LEU A 74 4.21 -3.34 16.81
C LEU A 74 4.56 -3.38 15.31
N ALA A 75 5.38 -2.43 14.83
CA ALA A 75 5.86 -2.42 13.44
C ALA A 75 6.71 -3.66 13.10
N ARG A 76 7.50 -4.18 14.04
CA ARG A 76 8.23 -5.44 13.88
C ARG A 76 7.27 -6.62 13.70
N TYR A 77 6.27 -6.77 14.59
CA TYR A 77 5.27 -7.84 14.49
C TYR A 77 4.47 -7.78 13.18
N GLN A 78 4.12 -6.57 12.72
CA GLN A 78 3.48 -6.38 11.42
C GLN A 78 4.35 -6.89 10.27
N LYS A 79 5.62 -6.50 10.21
CA LYS A 79 6.56 -6.97 9.19
C LYS A 79 6.75 -8.49 9.23
N GLU A 80 6.89 -9.06 10.43
CA GLU A 80 7.07 -10.50 10.65
C GLU A 80 5.84 -11.31 10.24
N LEU A 81 4.64 -10.87 10.62
CA LEU A 81 3.37 -11.51 10.25
C LEU A 81 3.15 -11.45 8.74
N ALA A 82 3.35 -10.30 8.08
CA ALA A 82 3.24 -10.18 6.64
C ALA A 82 4.22 -11.12 5.90
N ALA A 83 5.49 -11.17 6.32
CA ALA A 83 6.49 -12.06 5.74
C ALA A 83 6.18 -13.55 5.99
N THR A 84 5.55 -13.88 7.13
CA THR A 84 5.18 -15.26 7.48
C THR A 84 3.95 -15.74 6.72
N LEU A 85 2.95 -14.87 6.52
CA LEU A 85 1.79 -15.16 5.69
C LEU A 85 2.16 -15.32 4.22
N ALA A 86 3.09 -14.52 3.70
CA ALA A 86 3.59 -14.66 2.32
C ALA A 86 4.38 -15.97 2.05
N ARG A 87 4.64 -16.78 3.08
CA ARG A 87 5.22 -18.14 2.95
C ARG A 87 4.18 -19.26 3.12
N GLN A 88 2.91 -18.93 3.38
CA GLN A 88 1.85 -19.94 3.50
C GLN A 88 1.42 -20.44 2.12
N PRO A 89 1.08 -21.73 1.97
CA PRO A 89 0.49 -22.23 0.74
C PRO A 89 -0.82 -21.47 0.44
N GLY A 90 -1.02 -21.10 -0.82
CA GLY A 90 -2.20 -20.38 -1.26
C GLY A 90 -2.18 -18.86 -1.06
N VAL A 91 -1.15 -18.31 -0.41
CA VAL A 91 -0.95 -16.86 -0.27
C VAL A 91 0.11 -16.37 -1.26
N LEU A 92 -0.26 -15.40 -2.09
CA LEU A 92 0.64 -14.78 -3.08
C LEU A 92 1.45 -13.63 -2.44
N SER A 93 0.80 -12.83 -1.59
CA SER A 93 1.48 -11.81 -0.78
C SER A 93 0.56 -11.31 0.33
N ALA A 94 1.17 -10.82 1.42
CA ALA A 94 0.47 -10.14 2.51
C ALA A 94 1.16 -8.80 2.80
N PHE A 95 0.38 -7.73 2.98
CA PHE A 95 0.88 -6.38 3.17
C PHE A 95 -0.09 -5.54 4.00
N TRP A 96 0.43 -4.54 4.72
CA TRP A 96 -0.39 -3.68 5.58
C TRP A 96 -0.88 -2.45 4.81
N LEU A 97 -2.20 -2.23 4.84
CA LEU A 97 -2.83 -1.00 4.36
C LEU A 97 -2.81 0.09 5.44
N THR A 98 -3.01 -0.32 6.69
CA THR A 98 -2.91 0.54 7.89
C THR A 98 -2.33 -0.27 9.05
N ARG A 99 -2.12 0.33 10.22
CA ARG A 99 -1.72 -0.43 11.42
C ARG A 99 -2.73 -1.50 11.87
N GLN A 100 -4.00 -1.38 11.48
CA GLN A 100 -5.08 -2.29 11.88
C GLN A 100 -5.74 -2.98 10.67
N THR A 101 -5.16 -2.85 9.47
CA THR A 101 -5.71 -3.39 8.22
C THR A 101 -4.63 -4.13 7.44
N LEU A 102 -4.76 -5.46 7.36
CA LEU A 102 -3.91 -6.33 6.57
C LEU A 102 -4.62 -6.70 5.27
N ALA A 103 -3.95 -6.63 4.13
CA ALA A 103 -4.42 -7.16 2.86
C ALA A 103 -3.63 -8.42 2.47
N VAL A 104 -4.34 -9.40 1.92
CA VAL A 104 -3.81 -10.70 1.50
C VAL A 104 -4.26 -11.00 0.07
N ASN A 105 -3.29 -11.12 -0.83
CA ASN A 105 -3.48 -11.69 -2.17
C ASN A 105 -3.34 -13.22 -2.08
N ARG A 106 -4.22 -13.95 -2.76
CA ARG A 106 -4.31 -15.42 -2.67
C ARG A 106 -4.41 -16.07 -4.05
N SER A 107 -3.93 -17.31 -4.14
CA SER A 107 -4.18 -18.21 -5.27
C SER A 107 -5.27 -19.24 -4.99
N ASP A 108 -5.55 -19.52 -3.71
CA ASP A 108 -6.45 -20.59 -3.28
C ASP A 108 -7.82 -20.09 -2.77
N GLU A 109 -8.69 -21.04 -2.43
CA GLU A 109 -9.98 -20.76 -1.80
C GLU A 109 -9.85 -20.14 -0.40
N ILE A 110 -10.80 -19.27 -0.07
CA ILE A 110 -10.81 -18.58 1.24
C ILE A 110 -10.83 -19.60 2.38
N ASP A 111 -11.64 -20.64 2.29
CA ASP A 111 -11.80 -21.59 3.39
C ASP A 111 -10.57 -22.50 3.59
N ALA A 112 -9.69 -22.60 2.59
CA ALA A 112 -8.37 -23.24 2.72
C ALA A 112 -7.34 -22.31 3.38
N ILE A 113 -7.24 -21.05 2.93
CA ILE A 113 -6.22 -20.12 3.45
C ILE A 113 -6.59 -19.49 4.80
N TRP A 114 -7.88 -19.31 5.09
CA TRP A 114 -8.36 -18.61 6.28
C TRP A 114 -7.92 -19.25 7.62
N PRO A 115 -7.99 -20.58 7.83
CA PRO A 115 -7.46 -21.17 9.06
C PRO A 115 -5.95 -20.98 9.23
N LEU A 116 -5.17 -21.00 8.14
CA LEU A 116 -3.72 -20.74 8.17
C LEU A 116 -3.43 -19.29 8.56
N VAL A 117 -4.09 -18.34 7.89
CA VAL A 117 -3.98 -16.90 8.19
C VAL A 117 -4.32 -16.63 9.66
N CYS A 118 -5.43 -17.16 10.16
CA CYS A 118 -5.81 -16.93 11.55
C CYS A 118 -4.96 -17.68 12.58
N THR A 119 -4.33 -18.80 12.23
CA THR A 119 -3.36 -19.45 13.10
C THR A 119 -2.16 -18.54 13.33
N GLU A 120 -1.61 -17.94 12.27
CA GLU A 120 -0.47 -17.02 12.40
C GLU A 120 -0.85 -15.69 13.05
N VAL A 121 -1.98 -15.07 12.68
CA VAL A 121 -2.45 -13.82 13.27
C VAL A 121 -2.67 -13.95 14.78
N LYS A 122 -3.21 -15.09 15.25
CA LYS A 122 -3.47 -15.32 16.69
C LYS A 122 -2.20 -15.50 17.53
N ARG A 123 -1.03 -15.74 16.92
CA ARG A 123 0.27 -15.71 17.63
C ARG A 123 0.67 -14.30 18.09
N TYR A 124 0.04 -13.26 17.52
CA TYR A 124 0.30 -11.86 17.85
C TYR A 124 -0.97 -11.24 18.48
N PRO A 125 -1.17 -11.31 19.80
CA PRO A 125 -2.41 -10.83 20.44
C PRO A 125 -2.67 -9.33 20.28
N ALA A 126 -1.64 -8.50 20.13
CA ALA A 126 -1.79 -7.09 19.74
C ALA A 126 -2.37 -6.91 18.32
N LEU A 127 -2.30 -7.95 17.48
CA LEU A 127 -2.81 -7.99 16.11
C LEU A 127 -4.00 -8.95 15.94
N ARG A 128 -4.49 -9.64 16.98
CA ARG A 128 -5.55 -10.66 16.83
C ARG A 128 -6.89 -10.10 16.33
N THR A 129 -7.12 -8.80 16.58
CA THR A 129 -8.30 -8.03 16.19
C THR A 129 -8.10 -7.22 14.90
N VAL A 130 -6.99 -7.37 14.16
CA VAL A 130 -6.81 -6.64 12.89
C VAL A 130 -7.86 -7.07 11.87
N ARG A 131 -8.29 -6.10 11.05
CA ARG A 131 -9.22 -6.35 9.95
C ARG A 131 -8.43 -6.87 8.75
N ILE A 132 -8.85 -8.02 8.20
CA ILE A 132 -8.16 -8.69 7.11
C ILE A 132 -8.99 -8.58 5.83
N GLN A 133 -8.37 -8.02 4.79
CA GLN A 133 -8.88 -7.96 3.43
C GLN A 133 -8.34 -9.16 2.64
N LEU A 134 -9.23 -10.08 2.29
CA LEU A 134 -8.94 -11.16 1.35
C LEU A 134 -9.32 -10.68 -0.05
N ASN A 135 -8.31 -10.48 -0.89
CA ASN A 135 -8.50 -10.08 -2.28
C ASN A 135 -9.04 -11.25 -3.12
N PRO A 136 -9.66 -10.98 -4.28
CA PRO A 136 -9.93 -12.02 -5.28
C PRO A 136 -8.66 -12.74 -5.72
N ARG A 137 -8.83 -13.94 -6.27
CA ARG A 137 -7.75 -14.61 -6.99
C ARG A 137 -7.46 -13.87 -8.30
N LEU A 138 -6.21 -13.94 -8.75
CA LEU A 138 -5.82 -13.39 -10.04
C LEU A 138 -6.58 -14.10 -11.17
N GLY A 139 -7.25 -13.32 -12.03
CA GLY A 139 -8.03 -13.85 -13.16
C GLY A 139 -9.41 -14.42 -12.81
N VAL A 140 -9.89 -14.29 -11.56
CA VAL A 140 -11.23 -14.72 -11.15
C VAL A 140 -12.05 -13.53 -10.66
N ASP A 141 -13.26 -13.37 -11.19
CA ASP A 141 -14.19 -12.31 -10.79
C ASP A 141 -14.87 -12.66 -9.46
N GLU A 142 -14.16 -12.39 -8.36
CA GLU A 142 -14.65 -12.57 -7.00
C GLU A 142 -14.70 -11.23 -6.25
N PRO A 143 -15.69 -11.01 -5.39
CA PRO A 143 -15.71 -9.81 -4.55
C PRO A 143 -14.64 -9.91 -3.45
N VAL A 144 -13.96 -8.81 -3.17
CA VAL A 144 -13.12 -8.67 -1.96
C VAL A 144 -13.94 -9.09 -0.72
N ARG A 145 -13.35 -9.90 0.15
CA ARG A 145 -13.96 -10.38 1.40
C ARG A 145 -13.22 -9.84 2.61
N TRP A 146 -13.98 -9.28 3.55
CA TRP A 146 -13.47 -8.80 4.83
C TRP A 146 -13.71 -9.84 5.91
N ARG A 147 -12.69 -10.16 6.71
CA ARG A 147 -12.80 -11.04 7.89
C ARG A 147 -11.89 -10.57 9.03
N GLN A 148 -12.05 -11.17 10.21
CA GLN A 148 -11.29 -10.87 11.44
C GLN A 148 -11.08 -12.17 12.21
N CYS A 149 -9.90 -12.38 12.81
CA CYS A 149 -9.54 -13.67 13.43
C CYS A 149 -9.99 -13.80 14.89
N ALA A 150 -10.19 -12.68 15.58
CA ALA A 150 -10.85 -12.57 16.86
C ALA A 150 -11.65 -11.26 16.90
N THR A 151 -12.86 -11.32 17.47
CA THR A 151 -13.61 -10.11 17.84
C THR A 151 -13.08 -9.58 19.17
N LEU A 152 -13.42 -8.32 19.48
CA LEU A 152 -13.28 -7.76 20.83
C LEU A 152 -14.30 -8.40 21.78
#